data_AF-A0A5E4DCD4-F1
#
_entry.id   AF-A0A5E4DCD4-F1
#
_cell.length_a   1.000
_cell.length_b   1.000
_cell.length_c   1.000
_cell.angle_alpha   90.00
_cell.angle_beta   90.00
_cell.angle_gamma   90.00
#
_symmetry.space_group_name_H-M   'P 1'
#
loop_
_entity.id
_entity.type
_entity.pdbx_description
1 polymer ?
#
loop_
_entity_poly.entity_id
_entity_poly.type
_entity_poly.pdbx_seq_one_letter_code
_entity_poly.pdbx_strand_id
1 'polypeptide(L)' 'MHEESGAHINISKGNCPGRIITLAGPANTIFTAFAVIMDKPEEDFSSSMTNSTAAS' A
#
# COMPACT_ATOMS: atom_id res chain seq x y z
N MET A 1 -1.32 -3.64 8.72
CA MET A 1 -1.88 -2.80 7.63
C MET A 1 -2.94 -3.53 6.79
N HIS A 2 -2.77 -4.82 6.45
CA HIS A 2 -3.82 -5.61 5.77
C HIS A 2 -4.99 -6.02 6.68
N GLU A 3 -4.77 -6.09 8.00
CA GLU A 3 -5.75 -6.63 8.96
C GLU A 3 -6.77 -5.61 9.51
N GLU A 4 -6.55 -4.30 9.35
CA GLU A 4 -7.40 -3.28 10.00
C GLU A 4 -8.59 -2.84 9.14
N SER A 5 -8.42 -2.77 7.81
CA SER A 5 -9.51 -2.35 6.90
C SER A 5 -10.33 -3.53 6.36
N GLY A 6 -9.76 -4.73 6.28
CA GLY A 6 -10.38 -5.89 5.61
C GLY A 6 -10.44 -5.78 4.08
N ALA A 7 -9.86 -4.73 3.48
CA ALA A 7 -9.67 -4.63 2.04
C ALA A 7 -8.43 -5.43 1.60
N HIS A 8 -8.49 -6.02 0.40
CA HIS A 8 -7.33 -6.59 -0.26
C HIS A 8 -6.50 -5.47 -0.90
N ILE A 9 -5.27 -5.31 -0.43
CA ILE A 9 -4.34 -4.26 -0.85
C ILE A 9 -3.22 -4.88 -1.67
N ASN A 10 -3.01 -4.40 -2.90
CA ASN A 10 -1.87 -4.78 -3.73
C ASN A 10 -1.09 -3.53 -4.15
N ILE A 11 0.24 -3.58 -4.05
CA ILE A 11 1.14 -2.49 -4.46
C ILE A 11 2.00 -3.00 -5.61
N SER A 12 2.06 -2.25 -6.72
CA SER A 12 2.90 -2.59 -7.86
C SER A 12 4.37 -2.75 -7.43
N LYS A 13 5.00 -3.85 -7.86
CA LYS A 13 6.44 -4.10 -7.66
C LYS A 13 7.27 -3.32 -8.68
N GLY A 14 8.50 -2.95 -8.30
CA GLY A 14 9.46 -2.26 -9.15
C GLY A 14 9.92 -0.92 -8.58
N ASN A 15 11.13 -0.50 -8.96
CA ASN A 15 11.76 0.73 -8.49
C ASN A 15 11.44 1.93 -9.42
N CYS A 16 10.16 2.09 -9.78
CA CYS A 16 9.69 3.24 -10.54
C CYS A 16 9.16 4.32 -9.58
N PRO A 17 9.37 5.62 -9.87
CA PRO A 17 8.92 6.71 -8.99
C PRO A 17 7.39 6.78 -8.82
N GLY A 18 6.64 6.22 -9.77
CA GLY A 18 5.19 6.00 -9.62
C GLY A 18 4.90 4.56 -9.19
N ARG A 19 4.17 4.39 -8.07
CA ARG A 19 3.61 3.09 -7.67
C ARG A 19 2.09 3.11 -7.75
N ILE A 20 1.51 2.00 -8.21
CA ILE A 20 0.06 1.79 -8.30
C ILE A 20 -0.38 0.98 -7.08
N ILE A 21 -1.37 1.50 -6.36
CA ILE A 21 -2.05 0.79 -5.26
C ILE A 21 -3.42 0.35 -5.75
N THR A 22 -3.70 -0.95 -5.66
CA THR A 22 -5.01 -1.53 -5.98
C THR A 22 -5.70 -1.94 -4.69
N LEU A 23 -6.91 -1.43 -4.48
CA LEU A 23 -7.79 -1.78 -3.36
C LEU A 23 -8.98 -2.57 -3.90
N ALA A 24 -9.24 -3.75 -3.32
CA ALA A 24 -10.40 -4.57 -3.67
C ALA A 24 -11.15 -5.01 -2.41
N GLY A 25 -12.47 -4.93 -2.44
CA GLY A 25 -13.34 -5.30 -1.33
C GLY A 25 -14.66 -4.53 -1.36
N PRO A 26 -15.50 -4.70 -0.32
CA PRO A 26 -16.69 -3.87 -0.13
C PRO A 26 -16.35 -2.37 -0.05
N ALA A 27 -17.27 -1.51 -0.46
CA ALA A 27 -17.02 -0.06 -0.52
C ALA A 27 -16.58 0.55 0.82
N ASN A 28 -17.12 0.05 1.95
CA ASN A 28 -16.74 0.54 3.28
C ASN A 28 -15.27 0.23 3.60
N THR A 29 -14.78 -0.98 3.28
CA THR A 29 -13.41 -1.40 3.56
C THR A 29 -12.41 -0.67 2.67
N ILE A 30 -12.78 -0.43 1.41
CA ILE A 30 -12.00 0.40 0.47
C ILE A 30 -11.87 1.83 1.01
N PHE A 31 -12.96 2.43 1.49
CA PHE A 31 -12.94 3.81 2.01
C PHE A 31 -12.07 3.93 3.26
N THR A 32 -12.18 2.96 4.18
CA THR A 32 -11.31 2.89 5.36
C THR A 32 -9.84 2.71 4.97
N ALA A 33 -9.52 1.82 4.01
CA ALA A 33 -8.16 1.65 3.52
C ALA A 33 -7.60 2.93 2.89
N PHE A 34 -8.40 3.61 2.07
CA PHE A 34 -8.02 4.87 1.45
C PHE A 34 -7.69 5.94 2.49
N ALA A 35 -8.53 6.10 3.52
CA ALA A 35 -8.26 7.05 4.60
C ALA A 35 -6.95 6.75 5.35
N VAL A 36 -6.70 5.48 5.69
CA VAL A 36 -5.46 5.05 6.37
C VAL A 36 -4.21 5.27 5.50
N ILE A 37 -4.34 5.15 4.17
CA ILE A 37 -3.26 5.41 3.22
C ILE A 37 -2.97 6.91 3.14
N MET A 38 -4.01 7.75 3.06
CA MET A 38 -3.87 9.20 2.96
C MET A 38 -3.36 9.85 4.25
N ASP A 39 -3.65 9.26 5.40
CA ASP A 39 -3.22 9.72 6.72
C ASP A 39 -1.75 9.36 7.03
N LYS A 40 -1.13 8.47 6.24
CA LYS A 40 0.28 8.10 6.44
C LYS A 40 1.24 9.14 5.85
N PRO A 41 2.30 9.53 6.59
CA PRO A 41 3.31 10.45 6.08
C PRO A 41 4.10 9.82 4.92
N GLU A 42 4.55 10.64 3.95
CA GLU A 42 5.22 10.21 2.70
C GLU A 42 6.46 9.33 2.95
N GLU A 43 7.13 9.55 4.08
CA GLU A 43 8.30 8.82 4.57
C GLU A 43 8.04 7.33 4.87
N ASP A 44 6.82 6.95 5.26
CA ASP A 44 6.45 5.54 5.50
C ASP A 44 6.27 4.75 4.19
N PHE A 45 5.81 5.41 3.12
CA PHE A 45 5.67 4.77 1.80
C PHE A 45 7.03 4.41 1.19
N SER A 46 8.04 5.23 1.45
CA SER A 46 9.42 5.01 1.00
C SER A 46 10.10 3.86 1.76
N SER A 47 9.77 3.66 3.03
CA SER A 47 10.33 2.57 3.84
C SER A 47 9.86 1.19 3.37
N SER A 48 8.65 1.07 2.82
CA SER A 48 8.18 -0.16 2.16
C SER A 48 8.81 -0.39 0.76
N MET A 49 9.64 0.54 0.28
CA MET A 49 10.32 0.51 -1.02
C MET A 49 11.73 -0.13 -0.91
N THR A 50 12.27 -0.34 0.30
CA THR A 50 13.66 -0.78 0.52
C THR A 50 13.82 -2.29 0.78
N ASN A 51 12.75 -3.06 0.97
CA ASN A 51 12.87 -4.50 1.28
C ASN A 51 12.71 -5.44 0.06
N SER A 52 13.04 -4.99 -1.15
CA SER A 52 13.16 -5.85 -2.34
C SER A 52 14.58 -5.78 -2.93
N THR A 53 15.61 -5.85 -2.08
CA THR A 53 16.90 -6.37 -2.54
C THR A 53 16.74 -7.88 -2.63
N ALA A 54 16.42 -8.37 -3.83
CA ALA A 54 16.58 -9.77 -4.15
C ALA A 54 18.03 -10.16 -3.87
N ALA A 55 18.24 -11.04 -2.89
CA ALA A 55 19.52 -11.71 -2.73
C ALA A 55 19.81 -12.48 -4.03
N SER A 56 21.00 -12.25 -4.59
CA SER A 56 21.58 -12.98 -5.71
C SER A 56 21.74 -14.47 -5.42
#